data_AF-A0A7V6Z1F4-F1
#
_entry.id   AF-A0A7V6Z1F4-F1
#
_cell.length_a   1.000
_cell.length_b   1.000
_cell.length_c   1.000
_cell.angle_alpha   90.00
_cell.angle_beta   90.00
_cell.angle_gamma   90.00
#
_symmetry.space_group_name_H-M   'P 1'
#
loop_
_entity.id
_entity.type
_entity.pdbx_description
1 polymer ?
#
loop_
_entity_poly.entity_id
_entity_poly.type
_entity_poly.pdbx_seq_one_letter_code
_entity_poly.pdbx_strand_id
1 'polypeptide(L)'
;MEDAPALKERIKNLMVENLMLQVTPAEIGDDLPLFGPGGLGLDSVDALQLVVALDKNFGLKIADPATAKVVLQSVNTIADAVQKKLAA
;
A
#
# COMPACT_ATOMS: atom_id res chain seq x y z
N MET A 1 15.56 -13.60 4.26
CA MET A 1 15.07 -12.81 3.11
C MET A 1 13.56 -12.76 3.32
N GLU A 2 12.96 -11.60 3.56
CA GLU A 2 11.49 -11.55 3.65
C GLU A 2 10.92 -11.87 2.28
N ASP A 3 10.13 -12.95 2.20
CA ASP A 3 9.52 -13.38 0.95
C ASP A 3 8.51 -12.32 0.46
N ALA A 4 8.62 -11.91 -0.80
CA ALA A 4 7.70 -10.98 -1.45
C ALA A 4 6.20 -11.27 -1.22
N PRO A 5 5.70 -12.53 -1.20
CA PRO A 5 4.30 -12.80 -0.85
C PRO A 5 3.92 -12.37 0.58
N ALA A 6 4.81 -12.59 1.56
CA ALA A 6 4.55 -12.20 2.95
C ALA A 6 4.49 -10.67 3.11
N LEU A 7 5.31 -9.94 2.35
CA LEU A 7 5.28 -8.47 2.35
C LEU A 7 3.94 -7.94 1.82
N LYS A 8 3.44 -8.50 0.73
CA LYS A 8 2.13 -8.12 0.16
C LYS A 8 1.01 -8.37 1.16
N GLU A 9 0.99 -9.51 1.84
CA GLU A 9 -0.03 -9.78 2.87
C GLU A 9 0.03 -8.80 4.05
N ARG A 10 1.22 -8.42 4.51
CA ARG A 10 1.37 -7.40 5.56
C ARG A 10 0.86 -6.04 5.10
N ILE A 11 1.18 -5.63 3.87
CA ILE A 11 0.67 -4.38 3.30
C ILE A 11 -0.86 -4.41 3.22
N LYS A 12 -1.45 -5.50 2.71
CA LYS A 12 -2.91 -5.63 2.61
C LYS A 12 -3.58 -5.60 3.98
N ASN A 13 -3.03 -6.30 4.99
CA ASN A 13 -3.54 -6.23 6.37
C ASN A 13 -3.47 -4.79 6.90
N LEU A 14 -2.32 -4.16 6.76
CA LEU A 14 -2.10 -2.79 7.19
C LEU A 14 -3.08 -1.82 6.53
N MET A 15 -3.36 -2.00 5.24
CA MET A 15 -4.38 -1.22 4.54
C MET A 15 -5.77 -1.42 5.12
N VAL A 16 -6.22 -2.67 5.30
CA VAL A 16 -7.55 -2.98 5.86
C VAL A 16 -7.69 -2.44 7.28
N GLU A 17 -6.67 -2.60 8.12
CA GLU A 17 -6.69 -2.13 9.51
C GLU A 17 -6.60 -0.60 9.61
N ASN A 18 -5.72 0.05 8.83
CA ASN A 18 -5.55 1.50 8.91
C ASN A 18 -6.69 2.25 8.23
N LEU A 19 -7.21 1.73 7.12
CA LEU A 19 -8.26 2.38 6.33
C LEU A 19 -9.66 1.86 6.72
N MET A 20 -9.74 0.96 7.69
CA MET A 20 -10.98 0.38 8.22
C MET A 20 -11.89 -0.17 7.10
N LEU A 21 -11.26 -0.84 6.13
CA LEU A 21 -11.94 -1.34 4.94
C LEU A 21 -12.90 -2.47 5.31
N GLN A 22 -14.06 -2.52 4.63
CA GLN A 22 -15.02 -3.60 4.80
C GLN A 22 -14.66 -4.89 4.03
N VAL A 23 -13.46 -4.94 3.43
CA VAL A 23 -12.94 -6.09 2.68
C VAL A 23 -11.79 -6.75 3.43
N THR A 24 -11.55 -8.03 3.16
CA THR A 24 -10.41 -8.74 3.75
C THR A 24 -9.15 -8.53 2.92
N PRO A 25 -7.95 -8.65 3.50
CA PRO A 25 -6.69 -8.57 2.75
C PRO A 25 -6.58 -9.64 1.65
N ALA A 26 -7.30 -10.76 1.77
CA ALA A 26 -7.34 -11.79 0.73
C ALA A 26 -8.15 -11.36 -0.51
N GLU A 27 -9.17 -10.51 -0.32
CA GLU A 27 -10.02 -10.00 -1.40
C GLU A 27 -9.33 -8.90 -2.21
N ILE A 28 -8.31 -8.24 -1.63
CA ILE A 28 -7.53 -7.22 -2.31
C ILE A 28 -6.56 -7.89 -3.29
N GLY A 29 -6.84 -7.78 -4.59
CA GLY A 29 -5.93 -8.24 -5.64
C GLY A 29 -4.60 -7.50 -5.59
N ASP A 30 -3.49 -8.17 -5.93
CA ASP A 30 -2.17 -7.53 -5.91
C ASP A 30 -1.97 -6.49 -7.01
N ASP A 31 -2.66 -6.66 -8.14
CA ASP A 31 -2.72 -5.70 -9.24
C ASP A 31 -3.94 -4.74 -9.15
N LEU A 32 -4.82 -4.96 -8.17
CA LEU A 32 -6.05 -4.18 -8.00
C LEU A 32 -5.70 -2.70 -7.78
N PRO A 33 -6.27 -1.78 -8.58
CA PRO A 33 -6.08 -0.35 -8.36
C PRO A 33 -6.65 0.05 -7.00
N LEU A 34 -5.90 0.83 -6.24
CA LEU A 34 -6.36 1.29 -4.92
C LEU A 34 -7.30 2.49 -5.02
N PHE A 35 -7.04 3.34 -6.02
CA PHE A 35 -7.79 4.57 -6.28
C PHE A 35 -8.61 4.47 -7.57
N GLY A 36 -9.71 5.22 -7.61
CA GLY A 36 -10.51 5.42 -8.82
C GLY A 36 -11.65 4.40 -9.02
N PRO A 37 -12.45 4.58 -10.09
CA PRO A 37 -13.62 3.75 -10.36
C PRO A 37 -13.21 2.34 -10.78
N GLY A 38 -13.53 1.34 -9.97
CA GLY A 38 -13.15 -0.07 -10.17
C GLY A 38 -12.01 -0.56 -9.28
N GLY A 39 -11.48 0.32 -8.42
CA GLY A 39 -10.51 -0.03 -7.38
C GLY A 39 -11.14 -0.25 -6.01
N LEU A 40 -10.30 -0.15 -4.98
CA LEU A 40 -10.72 -0.19 -3.56
C LEU A 40 -11.57 1.01 -3.13
N GLY A 41 -11.67 2.04 -3.98
CA GLY A 41 -12.47 3.23 -3.70
C GLY A 41 -11.81 4.17 -2.68
N LEU A 42 -10.48 4.13 -2.55
CA LEU A 42 -9.77 5.02 -1.64
C LEU A 42 -9.84 6.48 -2.11
N ASP A 43 -9.96 7.39 -1.16
CA ASP A 43 -9.93 8.82 -1.38
C ASP A 43 -8.53 9.40 -1.10
N SER A 44 -8.34 10.69 -1.43
CA SER A 44 -7.07 11.40 -1.18
C SER A 44 -6.65 11.38 0.30
N VAL A 45 -7.60 11.26 1.23
CA VAL A 45 -7.31 11.17 2.68
C VAL A 45 -6.73 9.80 3.03
N ASP A 46 -7.32 8.73 2.51
CA ASP A 46 -6.84 7.36 2.70
C ASP A 46 -5.42 7.19 2.14
N ALA A 47 -5.14 7.81 1.00
CA ALA A 47 -3.79 7.83 0.43
C ALA A 47 -2.77 8.36 1.42
N LEU A 48 -3.05 9.52 2.02
CA LEU A 48 -2.15 10.15 2.99
C LEU A 48 -1.96 9.27 4.23
N GLN A 49 -3.06 8.72 4.74
CA GLN A 49 -3.02 7.84 5.92
C GLN A 49 -2.21 6.58 5.64
N LEU A 50 -2.33 6.02 4.44
CA LEU A 50 -1.55 4.87 4.00
C LEU A 50 -0.07 5.20 3.86
N VAL A 51 0.29 6.36 3.26
CA VAL A 51 1.69 6.81 3.20
C VAL A 51 2.30 6.92 4.60
N VAL A 52 1.57 7.53 5.54
CA VAL A 52 2.05 7.68 6.92
C VAL A 52 2.17 6.32 7.61
N ALA A 53 1.24 5.40 7.38
CA ALA A 53 1.32 4.05 7.92
C ALA A 53 2.51 3.27 7.34
N LEU A 54 2.81 3.41 6.04
CA LEU A 54 3.97 2.81 5.39
C LEU A 54 5.29 3.40 5.89
N ASP A 55 5.36 4.72 6.11
CA ASP A 55 6.51 5.37 6.74
C ASP A 55 6.75 4.84 8.15
N LYS A 56 5.71 4.73 8.98
CA LYS A 56 5.84 4.24 10.36
C LYS A 56 6.19 2.75 10.46
N ASN A 57 5.64 1.91 9.58
CA ASN A 57 5.83 0.47 9.65
C ASN A 57 7.08 -0.01 8.91
N PHE A 58 7.41 0.63 7.78
CA PHE A 58 8.48 0.20 6.88
C PHE A 58 9.57 1.24 6.66
N GLY A 59 9.42 2.47 7.17
CA GLY A 59 10.36 3.56 6.91
C GLY A 59 10.28 4.12 5.49
N LEU A 60 9.19 3.84 4.76
CA LEU A 60 8.99 4.31 3.39
C LEU A 60 8.46 5.74 3.37
N LYS A 61 9.37 6.72 3.25
CA LYS A 61 9.00 8.13 3.06
C LYS A 61 8.63 8.44 1.64
N ILE A 62 7.39 8.88 1.45
CA ILE A 62 6.91 9.42 0.17
C ILE A 62 6.61 10.90 0.38
N ALA A 63 7.53 11.76 -0.04
CA ALA A 63 7.37 13.21 0.06
C ALA A 63 6.62 13.81 -1.14
N ASP A 64 6.65 13.12 -2.28
CA ASP A 64 6.15 13.65 -3.54
C ASP A 64 4.77 13.05 -3.88
N PRO A 65 3.74 13.87 -4.13
CA PRO A 65 2.40 13.38 -4.44
C PRO A 65 2.37 12.59 -5.76
N ALA A 66 3.24 12.93 -6.72
CA ALA A 66 3.37 12.16 -7.95
C ALA A 66 3.88 10.74 -7.66
N THR A 67 4.92 10.63 -6.81
CA THR A 67 5.45 9.34 -6.36
C THR A 67 4.42 8.56 -5.55
N ALA A 68 3.66 9.22 -4.66
CA ALA A 68 2.60 8.56 -3.89
C ALA A 68 1.55 7.93 -4.81
N LYS A 69 1.15 8.63 -5.87
CA LYS A 69 0.19 8.10 -6.84
C LYS A 69 0.71 6.87 -7.59
N VAL A 70 2.00 6.82 -7.89
CA VAL A 70 2.65 5.66 -8.56
C VAL A 70 2.84 4.50 -7.59
N VAL A 71 3.32 4.78 -6.38
CA VAL A 71 3.59 3.75 -5.36
C VAL A 71 2.29 3.13 -4.85
N LEU A 72 1.29 3.97 -4.57
CA LEU A 72 -0.02 3.53 -4.09
C LEU A 72 -0.98 3.15 -5.23
N GLN A 73 -0.47 2.85 -6.42
CA GLN A 73 -1.34 2.44 -7.53
C GLN A 73 -1.99 1.08 -7.24
N SER A 74 -1.18 0.10 -6.83
CA SER A 74 -1.61 -1.28 -6.51
C SER A 74 -0.74 -1.85 -5.37
N VAL A 75 -1.12 -2.99 -4.79
CA VAL A 75 -0.31 -3.63 -3.74
C VAL A 75 1.08 -4.02 -4.25
N ASN A 76 1.19 -4.45 -5.52
CA ASN A 76 2.47 -4.77 -6.16
C ASN A 76 3.45 -3.58 -6.14
N THR A 77 3.00 -2.37 -6.47
CA THR A 77 3.86 -1.18 -6.48
C THR A 77 4.27 -0.75 -5.08
N ILE A 78 3.39 -0.92 -4.08
CA ILE A 78 3.74 -0.68 -2.68
C ILE A 78 4.79 -1.69 -2.22
N ALA A 79 4.58 -2.98 -2.50
CA ALA A 79 5.51 -4.04 -2.13
C ALA A 79 6.88 -3.83 -2.76
N ASP A 80 6.95 -3.44 -4.04
CA ASP A 80 8.22 -3.12 -4.71
C ASP A 80 8.93 -1.92 -4.05
N ALA A 81 8.20 -0.85 -3.76
CA ALA A 81 8.76 0.34 -3.11
C ALA A 81 9.28 0.02 -1.69
N VAL A 82 8.51 -0.74 -0.91
CA VAL A 82 8.91 -1.18 0.43
C VAL A 82 10.10 -2.13 0.35
N GLN A 83 10.09 -3.10 -0.57
CA GLN A 83 11.19 -4.05 -0.71
C GLN A 83 12.50 -3.34 -1.10
N LYS A 84 12.44 -2.38 -2.04
CA LYS A 84 13.60 -1.54 -2.37
C LYS A 84 14.09 -0.73 -1.17
N LYS A 85 13.17 -0.27 -0.32
CA LYS A 85 13.51 0.47 0.90
C LYS A 85 14.15 -0.41 1.98
N LEU A 86 13.69 -1.65 2.14
CA LEU A 86 14.22 -2.62 3.12
C LEU A 86 15.56 -3.23 2.66
N ALA A 87 15.81 -3.27 1.34
CA ALA A 87 17.06 -3.77 0.75
C ALA A 87 18.17 -2.71 0.69
N ALA A 88 17.90 -1.46 1.08
CA ALA A 88 18.83 -0.33 1.06
C ALA A 88 19.35 -0.01 2.46
#